data_AF-A0A7Z2G3V3-F1
#
_entry.id   AF-A0A7Z2G3V3-F1
#
_cell.length_a   1.000
_cell.length_b   1.000
_cell.length_c   1.000
_cell.angle_alpha   90.00
_cell.angle_beta   90.00
_cell.angle_gamma   90.00
#
_symmetry.space_group_name_H-M   'P 1'
#
loop_
_entity.id
_entity.type
_entity.pdbx_description
1 polymer ?
#
loop_
_entity_poly.entity_id
_entity_poly.type
_entity_poly.pdbx_seq_one_letter_code
_entity_poly.pdbx_strand_id
1 'polypeptide(L)'
;MAAKLYATNDVVASIQRAHEAFTHVLVNRSYASIRPTYFRSEKLSVEPIFSYAPWEPASLAQLERWRANGGVLIDRNSVPDKAGETDVLIFVEAPFSLARVTRATALAHEHVIIARPHVWRTHEEAIELRAPPVETLQEIWKHIRGRRMTDLELVDATGIPMSRLQYMCAGLKPGKELEMRPRLAPQAPGLLPAWEWINAGDGAGCTASRKAVRLAGHKNAVRELARHGHIALTKYLAFGAEEPQWEKLASKRAAALADLAAVRALVESLPDHLEA
;
A
#
# COMPACT_ATOMS: atom_id res chain seq x y z
N MET A 1 17.98 4.04 25.13
CA MET A 1 19.15 4.17 24.23
C MET A 1 18.63 4.19 22.80
N ALA A 2 19.33 4.79 21.84
CA ALA A 2 18.88 4.73 20.45
C ALA A 2 19.21 3.35 19.86
N ALA A 3 18.25 2.72 19.17
CA ALA A 3 18.46 1.43 18.52
C ALA A 3 19.64 1.47 17.55
N LYS A 4 20.46 0.42 17.56
CA LYS A 4 21.56 0.23 16.60
C LYS A 4 20.99 -0.14 15.24
N LEU A 5 21.58 0.41 14.19
CA LEU A 5 21.21 0.11 12.81
C LEU A 5 22.15 -0.93 12.22
N TYR A 6 21.59 -1.94 11.57
CA TYR A 6 22.32 -2.92 10.79
C TYR A 6 21.67 -3.11 9.43
N ALA A 7 22.45 -3.63 8.49
CA ALA A 7 21.94 -4.14 7.24
C ALA A 7 22.11 -5.66 7.18
N THR A 8 21.39 -6.33 6.28
CA THR A 8 21.55 -7.77 6.09
C THR A 8 21.29 -8.18 4.65
N ASN A 9 22.05 -9.15 4.15
CA ASN A 9 21.76 -9.84 2.90
C ASN A 9 20.88 -11.10 3.10
N ASP A 10 20.78 -11.60 4.34
CA ASP A 10 19.96 -12.75 4.72
C ASP A 10 19.00 -12.40 5.85
N VAL A 11 17.79 -12.02 5.45
CA VAL A 11 16.69 -11.67 6.35
C VAL A 11 16.28 -12.85 7.22
N VAL A 12 16.31 -14.09 6.71
CA VAL A 12 15.87 -15.28 7.45
C VAL A 12 16.86 -15.57 8.58
N ALA A 13 18.15 -15.63 8.26
CA ALA A 13 19.19 -15.83 9.27
C ALA A 13 19.21 -14.70 10.31
N SER A 14 18.93 -13.46 9.89
CA SER A 14 18.87 -12.33 10.81
C SER A 14 17.69 -12.41 11.77
N ILE A 15 16.53 -12.90 11.30
CA ILE A 15 15.36 -13.15 12.16
C ILE A 15 15.67 -14.26 13.16
N GLN A 16 16.29 -15.37 12.72
CA GLN A 16 16.68 -16.47 13.60
C GLN A 16 17.65 -16.00 14.68
N ARG A 17 18.73 -15.32 14.29
CA ARG A 17 19.72 -14.76 15.24
C ARG A 17 19.09 -13.77 16.21
N ALA A 18 18.19 -12.90 15.74
CA ALA A 18 17.50 -11.95 16.61
C ALA A 18 16.57 -12.66 17.60
N HIS A 19 15.87 -13.71 17.17
CA HIS A 19 14.96 -14.48 18.02
C HIS A 19 15.69 -15.30 19.08
N GLU A 20 16.92 -15.74 18.80
CA GLU A 20 17.76 -16.41 19.80
C GLU A 20 18.20 -15.48 20.94
N ALA A 21 18.38 -14.18 20.65
CA ALA A 21 18.93 -13.21 21.58
C ALA A 21 17.87 -12.31 22.25
N PHE A 22 16.69 -12.15 21.65
CA PHE A 22 15.69 -11.17 22.06
C PHE A 22 14.29 -11.76 22.13
N THR A 23 13.44 -11.15 22.95
CA THR A 23 12.10 -11.67 23.26
C THR A 23 11.08 -11.24 22.21
N HIS A 24 11.10 -9.98 21.79
CA HIS A 24 10.12 -9.41 20.87
C HIS A 24 10.79 -9.00 19.56
N VAL A 25 10.64 -9.85 18.54
CA VAL A 25 11.16 -9.58 17.19
C VAL A 25 10.01 -9.24 16.24
N LEU A 26 9.99 -8.01 15.72
CA LEU A 26 9.03 -7.55 14.73
C LEU A 26 9.62 -7.63 13.33
N VAL A 27 8.98 -8.39 12.46
CA VAL A 27 9.31 -8.50 11.04
C VAL A 27 8.32 -7.66 10.24
N ASN A 28 8.75 -6.49 9.80
CA ASN A 28 7.93 -5.60 8.99
C ASN A 28 7.90 -6.09 7.54
N ARG A 29 6.84 -6.82 7.21
CA ARG A 29 6.54 -7.40 5.89
C ARG A 29 5.64 -6.48 5.06
N SER A 30 5.85 -5.17 5.15
CA SER A 30 5.24 -4.25 4.20
C SER A 30 6.22 -3.91 3.10
N TYR A 31 5.93 -4.51 1.95
CA TYR A 31 6.63 -4.25 0.72
C TYR A 31 6.40 -2.84 0.26
N ALA A 32 7.51 -2.14 0.01
CA ALA A 32 7.47 -0.79 -0.46
C ALA A 32 7.57 -0.73 -1.98
N SER A 33 8.21 -1.71 -2.64
CA SER A 33 8.25 -1.86 -4.09
C SER A 33 6.92 -2.35 -4.68
N ILE A 34 6.67 -1.98 -5.93
CA ILE A 34 5.55 -2.48 -6.74
C ILE A 34 5.79 -3.94 -7.18
N ARG A 35 7.05 -4.35 -7.31
CA ARG A 35 7.48 -5.72 -7.62
C ARG A 35 8.38 -6.23 -6.49
N PRO A 36 7.81 -6.62 -5.34
CA PRO A 36 8.62 -6.98 -4.20
C PRO A 36 9.31 -8.33 -4.37
N THR A 37 10.47 -8.44 -3.73
CA THR A 37 11.05 -9.76 -3.42
C THR A 37 10.21 -10.40 -2.33
N TYR A 38 9.48 -11.46 -2.67
CA TYR A 38 8.60 -12.12 -1.73
C TYR A 38 9.38 -12.83 -0.61
N PHE A 39 9.25 -12.31 0.61
CA PHE A 39 9.61 -12.99 1.85
C PHE A 39 8.70 -14.20 2.08
N ARG A 40 9.31 -15.38 2.20
CA ARG A 40 8.66 -16.67 2.47
C ARG A 40 8.79 -17.00 3.95
N SER A 41 7.75 -16.70 4.72
CA SER A 41 7.73 -16.92 6.17
C SER A 41 7.86 -18.40 6.55
N GLU A 42 7.51 -19.32 5.64
CA GLU A 42 7.61 -20.76 5.84
C GLU A 42 9.07 -21.25 5.98
N LYS A 43 10.03 -20.41 5.58
CA LYS A 43 11.46 -20.70 5.77
C LYS A 43 11.95 -20.39 7.18
N LEU A 44 11.15 -19.73 8.01
CA LEU A 44 11.48 -19.46 9.39
C LEU A 44 11.31 -20.74 10.20
N SER A 45 12.42 -21.26 10.72
CA SER A 45 12.44 -22.39 11.66
C SER A 45 12.46 -21.90 13.12
N VAL A 46 11.59 -20.94 13.45
CA VAL A 46 11.47 -20.37 14.81
C VAL A 46 10.02 -20.43 15.25
N GLU A 47 9.80 -20.62 16.54
CA GLU A 47 8.48 -20.60 17.16
C GLU A 47 8.55 -19.85 18.50
N PRO A 48 7.50 -19.10 18.88
CA PRO A 48 6.24 -18.91 18.16
C PRO A 48 6.31 -17.82 17.06
N ILE A 49 5.56 -18.02 15.97
CA ILE A 49 5.34 -17.01 14.91
C ILE A 49 3.89 -16.51 14.94
N PHE A 50 3.72 -15.20 14.94
CA PHE A 50 2.45 -14.50 14.88
C PHE A 50 2.33 -13.66 13.60
N SER A 51 1.12 -13.36 13.18
CA SER A 51 0.81 -12.54 12.01
C SER A 51 -0.18 -11.44 12.38
N TYR A 52 0.14 -10.21 12.01
CA TYR A 52 -0.69 -9.05 12.27
C TYR A 52 -0.96 -8.24 11.00
N ALA A 53 -2.21 -7.81 10.85
CA ALA A 53 -2.62 -6.81 9.88
C ALA A 53 -3.77 -5.97 10.45
N PRO A 54 -3.65 -4.63 10.51
CA PRO A 54 -4.65 -3.77 11.15
C PRO A 54 -6.02 -3.79 10.46
N TRP A 55 -6.09 -4.23 9.20
CA TRP A 55 -7.34 -4.39 8.46
C TRP A 55 -7.97 -5.78 8.59
N GLU A 56 -7.35 -6.71 9.30
CA GLU A 56 -7.86 -8.06 9.57
C GLU A 56 -8.18 -8.19 11.07
N PRO A 57 -9.45 -8.03 11.49
CA PRO A 57 -9.83 -8.09 12.89
C PRO A 57 -9.39 -9.37 13.60
N ALA A 58 -9.42 -10.51 12.91
CA ALA A 58 -8.99 -11.80 13.43
C ALA A 58 -7.49 -11.84 13.82
N SER A 59 -6.66 -10.95 13.26
CA SER A 59 -5.23 -10.89 13.58
C SER A 59 -4.91 -10.17 14.89
N LEU A 60 -5.88 -9.44 15.47
CA LEU A 60 -5.69 -8.71 16.73
C LEU A 60 -5.36 -9.65 17.90
N ALA A 61 -6.03 -10.79 17.97
CA ALA A 61 -5.75 -11.80 19.00
C ALA A 61 -4.31 -12.34 18.88
N GLN A 62 -3.71 -12.36 17.69
CA GLN A 62 -2.32 -12.76 17.52
C GLN A 62 -1.35 -11.70 18.02
N LEU A 63 -1.65 -10.41 17.75
CA LEU A 63 -0.86 -9.30 18.25
C LEU A 63 -0.82 -9.28 19.79
N GLU A 64 -1.97 -9.45 20.45
CA GLU A 64 -2.02 -9.47 21.92
C GLU A 64 -1.24 -10.65 22.52
N ARG A 65 -1.30 -11.83 21.87
CA ARG A 65 -0.49 -12.98 22.31
C ARG A 65 1.00 -12.74 22.13
N TRP A 66 1.42 -12.11 21.03
CA TRP A 66 2.82 -11.75 20.83
C TRP A 66 3.30 -10.73 21.88
N ARG A 67 2.52 -9.69 22.15
CA ARG A 67 2.84 -8.69 23.19
C ARG A 67 3.05 -9.34 24.54
N ALA A 68 2.18 -10.27 24.92
CA ALA A 68 2.24 -10.95 26.21
C ALA A 68 3.39 -11.96 26.34
N ASN A 69 3.77 -12.64 25.25
CA ASN A 69 4.62 -13.84 25.33
C ASN A 69 5.94 -13.75 24.55
N GLY A 70 6.15 -12.72 23.73
CA GLY A 70 7.30 -12.65 22.83
C GLY A 70 7.18 -13.57 21.62
N GLY A 71 8.30 -13.76 20.92
CA GLY A 71 8.42 -14.49 19.66
C GLY A 71 8.56 -13.56 18.44
N VAL A 72 8.26 -14.10 17.26
CA VAL A 72 8.34 -13.36 15.99
C VAL A 72 6.97 -12.88 15.55
N LEU A 73 6.81 -11.57 15.33
CA LEU A 73 5.60 -10.99 14.74
C LEU A 73 5.84 -10.59 13.29
N ILE A 74 5.12 -11.21 12.37
CA ILE A 74 5.04 -10.77 10.97
C ILE A 74 3.99 -9.67 10.87
N ASP A 75 4.45 -8.42 10.86
CA ASP A 75 3.60 -7.25 10.69
C ASP A 75 3.46 -6.89 9.21
N ARG A 76 2.23 -6.96 8.69
CA ARG A 76 1.90 -6.57 7.31
C ARG A 76 1.62 -5.08 7.16
N ASN A 77 1.61 -4.31 8.24
CA ASN A 77 1.37 -2.88 8.17
C ASN A 77 2.57 -2.12 7.57
N SER A 78 2.29 -1.04 6.85
CA SER A 78 3.33 -0.20 6.24
C SER A 78 4.07 0.67 7.23
N VAL A 79 3.47 0.89 8.39
CA VAL A 79 4.09 1.59 9.52
C VAL A 79 4.01 0.63 10.71
N PRO A 80 5.14 0.32 11.37
CA PRO A 80 5.18 -0.68 12.45
C PRO A 80 4.64 -0.14 13.81
N ASP A 81 4.10 1.08 13.83
CA ASP A 81 3.66 1.79 15.04
C ASP A 81 2.55 1.06 15.82
N LYS A 82 1.63 0.42 15.11
CA LYS A 82 0.48 -0.24 15.74
C LYS A 82 0.82 -1.53 16.49
N ALA A 83 1.94 -2.17 16.18
CA ALA A 83 2.37 -3.36 16.89
C ALA A 83 2.85 -3.03 18.32
N GLY A 84 3.38 -1.82 18.53
CA GLY A 84 3.96 -1.37 19.80
C GLY A 84 5.48 -1.43 19.78
N GLU A 85 6.07 -1.29 20.97
CA GLU A 85 7.52 -1.40 21.15
C GLU A 85 8.00 -2.84 20.93
N THR A 86 9.27 -2.99 20.54
CA THR A 86 9.90 -4.28 20.21
C THR A 86 11.38 -4.24 20.57
N ASP A 87 12.01 -5.39 20.78
CA ASP A 87 13.47 -5.42 20.98
C ASP A 87 14.18 -5.18 19.65
N VAL A 88 13.76 -5.93 18.62
CA VAL A 88 14.35 -5.90 17.29
C VAL A 88 13.28 -5.70 16.22
N LEU A 89 13.53 -4.77 15.30
CA LEU A 89 12.70 -4.55 14.11
C LEU A 89 13.47 -4.90 12.84
N ILE A 90 12.89 -5.74 12.00
CA ILE A 90 13.51 -6.21 10.76
C ILE A 90 12.64 -5.82 9.58
N PHE A 91 13.20 -5.03 8.66
CA PHE A 91 12.56 -4.75 7.37
C PHE A 91 12.91 -5.85 6.38
N VAL A 92 11.90 -6.54 5.84
CA VAL A 92 12.10 -7.55 4.79
C VAL A 92 12.46 -6.94 3.43
N GLU A 93 12.25 -5.63 3.28
CA GLU A 93 12.59 -4.83 2.11
C GLU A 93 13.07 -3.46 2.57
N ALA A 94 14.14 -2.93 1.97
CA ALA A 94 14.62 -1.59 2.30
C ALA A 94 13.51 -0.54 2.13
N PRO A 95 13.30 0.35 3.13
CA PRO A 95 12.32 1.41 3.04
C PRO A 95 12.71 2.47 1.98
N PHE A 96 11.76 3.30 1.58
CA PHE A 96 11.98 4.35 0.58
C PHE A 96 12.28 5.73 1.18
N SER A 97 12.17 5.87 2.51
CA SER A 97 12.38 7.15 3.18
C SER A 97 13.04 6.96 4.53
N LEU A 98 13.91 7.91 4.89
CA LEU A 98 14.54 7.96 6.20
C LEU A 98 13.50 8.10 7.32
N ALA A 99 12.39 8.81 7.07
CA ALA A 99 11.32 8.94 8.05
C ALA A 99 10.77 7.58 8.53
N ARG A 100 10.74 6.56 7.66
CA ARG A 100 10.32 5.20 8.06
C ARG A 100 11.39 4.51 8.91
N VAL A 101 12.67 4.71 8.60
CA VAL A 101 13.79 4.22 9.42
C VAL A 101 13.78 4.88 10.79
N THR A 102 13.66 6.21 10.86
CA THR A 102 13.61 6.98 12.12
C THR A 102 12.44 6.55 13.01
N ARG A 103 11.27 6.28 12.41
CA ARG A 103 10.13 5.74 13.16
C ARG A 103 10.41 4.35 13.70
N ALA A 104 11.07 3.48 12.94
CA ALA A 104 11.46 2.17 13.42
C ALA A 104 12.46 2.25 14.58
N THR A 105 13.45 3.15 14.49
CA THR A 105 14.42 3.35 15.59
C THR A 105 13.81 3.91 16.87
N ALA A 106 12.64 4.52 16.78
CA ALA A 106 11.89 5.00 17.95
C ALA A 106 11.04 3.91 18.62
N LEU A 107 10.83 2.77 17.94
CA LEU A 107 10.00 1.65 18.42
C LEU A 107 10.84 0.44 18.83
N ALA A 108 12.03 0.29 18.25
CA ALA A 108 12.97 -0.76 18.60
C ALA A 108 13.86 -0.30 19.77
N HIS A 109 14.10 -1.19 20.73
CA HIS A 109 14.98 -0.90 21.87
C HIS A 109 16.44 -1.22 21.56
N GLU A 110 16.68 -2.29 20.80
CA GLU A 110 18.02 -2.82 20.57
C GLU A 110 18.45 -2.59 19.13
N HIS A 111 17.82 -3.26 18.16
CA HIS A 111 18.27 -3.28 16.78
C HIS A 111 17.17 -2.92 15.78
N VAL A 112 17.53 -2.18 14.74
CA VAL A 112 16.76 -2.10 13.49
C VAL A 112 17.62 -2.64 12.36
N ILE A 113 17.13 -3.68 11.71
CA ILE A 113 17.83 -4.42 10.66
C ILE A 113 17.13 -4.16 9.33
N ILE A 114 17.88 -3.70 8.34
CA ILE A 114 17.36 -3.36 7.02
C ILE A 114 17.88 -4.36 5.99
N ALA A 115 16.98 -5.06 5.29
CA ALA A 115 17.36 -5.90 4.17
C ALA A 115 18.07 -5.06 3.07
N ARG A 116 19.28 -5.46 2.68
CA ARG A 116 19.97 -4.89 1.53
C ARG A 116 19.22 -5.31 0.26
N PRO A 117 18.81 -4.36 -0.59
CA PRO A 117 18.28 -4.71 -1.91
C PRO A 117 19.37 -5.41 -2.72
N HIS A 118 19.01 -6.47 -3.44
CA HIS A 118 19.93 -7.08 -4.42
C HIS A 118 20.34 -6.06 -5.50
N VAL A 119 19.38 -5.22 -5.92
CA VAL A 119 19.59 -4.05 -6.79
C VAL A 119 18.62 -2.94 -6.38
N TRP A 120 19.04 -1.68 -6.54
CA TRP A 120 18.20 -0.50 -6.26
C TRP A 120 17.20 -0.17 -7.37
N ARG A 121 17.37 -0.77 -8.55
CA ARG A 121 16.51 -0.55 -9.74
C ARG A 121 15.02 -0.71 -9.44
N THR A 122 14.68 -1.70 -8.61
CA THR A 122 13.29 -1.97 -8.22
C THR A 122 12.68 -0.80 -7.40
N HIS A 123 13.50 -0.14 -6.58
CA HIS A 123 13.11 1.07 -5.86
C HIS A 123 12.98 2.27 -6.80
N GLU A 124 13.94 2.44 -7.71
CA GLU A 124 13.91 3.51 -8.72
C GLU A 124 12.64 3.40 -9.59
N GLU A 125 12.33 2.22 -10.12
CA GLU A 125 11.11 1.94 -10.89
C GLU A 125 9.83 2.23 -10.08
N ALA A 126 9.82 1.92 -8.79
CA ALA A 126 8.68 2.21 -7.93
C ALA A 126 8.48 3.73 -7.70
N ILE A 127 9.56 4.51 -7.62
CA ILE A 127 9.49 5.98 -7.58
C ILE A 127 8.97 6.52 -8.91
N GLU A 128 9.49 6.05 -10.04
CA GLU A 128 9.01 6.46 -11.37
C GLU A 128 7.51 6.23 -11.55
N LEU A 129 6.97 5.18 -10.94
CA LEU A 129 5.54 4.89 -11.01
C LEU A 129 4.70 5.74 -10.04
N ARG A 130 5.20 6.03 -8.84
CA ARG A 130 4.46 6.75 -7.78
C ARG A 130 4.64 8.28 -7.82
N ALA A 131 5.74 8.73 -8.38
CA ALA A 131 6.12 10.13 -8.61
C ALA A 131 6.81 10.25 -9.99
N PRO A 132 6.04 10.09 -11.09
CA PRO A 132 6.58 10.15 -12.43
C PRO A 132 7.16 11.54 -12.76
N PRO A 133 8.04 11.65 -13.77
CA PRO A 133 8.46 12.93 -14.31
C PRO A 133 7.25 13.79 -14.70
N VAL A 134 7.36 15.11 -14.55
CA VAL A 134 6.26 16.03 -14.85
C VAL A 134 5.89 15.96 -16.32
N GLU A 135 6.87 15.79 -17.19
CA GLU A 135 6.70 15.67 -18.63
C GLU A 135 5.82 14.46 -18.96
N THR A 136 6.07 13.32 -18.32
CA THR A 136 5.22 12.13 -18.46
C THR A 136 3.79 12.39 -18.00
N LEU A 137 3.61 13.09 -16.88
CA LEU A 137 2.28 13.44 -16.37
C LEU A 137 1.56 14.45 -17.27
N GLN A 138 2.28 15.39 -17.88
CA GLN A 138 1.74 16.34 -18.85
C GLN A 138 1.31 15.64 -20.14
N GLU A 139 2.07 14.67 -20.65
CA GLU A 139 1.65 13.86 -21.79
C GLU A 139 0.36 13.10 -21.47
N ILE A 140 0.29 12.43 -20.32
CA ILE A 140 -0.97 11.78 -19.88
C ILE A 140 -2.09 12.80 -19.79
N TRP A 141 -1.83 13.98 -19.20
CA TRP A 141 -2.81 15.04 -18.99
C TRP A 141 -3.49 15.52 -20.27
N LYS A 142 -2.74 15.63 -21.38
CA LYS A 142 -3.28 15.99 -22.70
C LYS A 142 -4.45 15.08 -23.14
N HIS A 143 -4.41 13.81 -22.76
CA HIS A 143 -5.43 12.84 -23.14
C HIS A 143 -6.64 12.82 -22.20
N ILE A 144 -6.50 13.28 -20.96
CA ILE A 144 -7.47 13.04 -19.88
C ILE A 144 -8.13 14.31 -19.32
N ARG A 145 -7.57 15.50 -19.58
CA ARG A 145 -8.05 16.78 -19.02
C ARG A 145 -9.56 16.96 -19.22
N GLY A 146 -10.29 17.17 -18.13
CA GLY A 146 -11.74 17.39 -18.13
C GLY A 146 -12.57 16.18 -18.54
N ARG A 147 -11.97 15.00 -18.69
CA ARG A 147 -12.67 13.79 -19.17
C ARG A 147 -13.02 12.86 -18.02
N ARG A 148 -14.09 12.10 -18.24
CA ARG A 148 -14.49 10.95 -17.45
C ARG A 148 -14.18 9.70 -18.26
N MET A 149 -13.31 8.83 -17.75
CA MET A 149 -12.78 7.69 -18.50
C MET A 149 -12.79 6.44 -17.65
N THR A 150 -13.12 5.31 -18.26
CA THR A 150 -12.87 3.98 -17.70
C THR A 150 -11.38 3.66 -17.74
N ASP A 151 -10.99 2.63 -17.00
CA ASP A 151 -9.62 2.12 -17.01
C ASP A 151 -9.18 1.72 -18.44
N LEU A 152 -10.05 1.08 -19.23
CA LEU A 152 -9.74 0.67 -20.61
C LEU A 152 -9.54 1.87 -21.54
N GLU A 153 -10.46 2.84 -21.52
CA GLU A 153 -10.33 4.05 -22.34
C GLU A 153 -9.06 4.84 -22.00
N LEU A 154 -8.63 4.82 -20.72
CA LEU A 154 -7.39 5.44 -20.29
C LEU A 154 -6.15 4.72 -20.84
N VAL A 155 -6.15 3.37 -20.87
CA VAL A 155 -5.09 2.60 -21.53
C VAL A 155 -5.04 2.94 -23.01
N ASP A 156 -6.18 2.90 -23.69
CA ASP A 156 -6.26 3.12 -25.13
C ASP A 156 -5.80 4.53 -25.51
N ALA A 157 -6.20 5.54 -24.73
CA ALA A 157 -5.85 6.93 -25.00
C ALA A 157 -4.36 7.25 -24.76
N THR A 158 -3.70 6.55 -23.84
CA THR A 158 -2.30 6.85 -23.44
C THR A 158 -1.28 5.83 -23.99
N GLY A 159 -1.74 4.65 -24.41
CA GLY A 159 -0.87 3.52 -24.78
C GLY A 159 -0.12 2.90 -23.59
N ILE A 160 -0.35 3.36 -22.35
CA ILE A 160 0.37 2.89 -21.17
C ILE A 160 -0.41 1.73 -20.54
N PRO A 161 0.25 0.61 -20.15
CA PRO A 161 -0.43 -0.48 -19.47
C PRO A 161 -1.10 -0.05 -18.16
N MET A 162 -2.30 -0.59 -17.90
CA MET A 162 -3.08 -0.30 -16.68
C MET A 162 -2.29 -0.53 -15.38
N SER A 163 -1.44 -1.56 -15.35
CA SER A 163 -0.59 -1.88 -14.20
C SER A 163 0.34 -0.73 -13.79
N ARG A 164 0.70 0.17 -14.73
CA ARG A 164 1.50 1.38 -14.49
C ARG A 164 0.63 2.61 -14.26
N LEU A 165 -0.38 2.81 -15.12
CA LEU A 165 -1.28 3.98 -15.06
C LEU A 165 -1.94 4.16 -13.70
N GLN A 166 -2.39 3.07 -13.06
CA GLN A 166 -3.05 3.16 -11.76
C GLN A 166 -2.19 3.86 -10.69
N TYR A 167 -0.86 3.76 -10.78
CA TYR A 167 0.07 4.41 -9.87
C TYR A 167 0.42 5.82 -10.35
N MET A 168 0.71 5.98 -11.64
CA MET A 168 1.13 7.25 -12.24
C MET A 168 0.04 8.32 -12.11
N CYS A 169 -1.21 7.94 -12.41
CA CYS A 169 -2.36 8.85 -12.37
C CYS A 169 -2.80 9.20 -10.94
N ALA A 170 -2.31 8.52 -9.90
CA ALA A 170 -2.68 8.83 -8.52
C ALA A 170 -2.26 10.26 -8.12
N GLY A 171 -1.16 10.77 -8.69
CA GLY A 171 -0.68 12.14 -8.49
C GLY A 171 -1.63 13.21 -9.07
N LEU A 172 -2.38 12.85 -10.11
CA LEU A 172 -3.38 13.71 -10.77
C LEU A 172 -4.73 13.74 -10.06
N LYS A 173 -4.88 12.97 -8.98
CA LYS A 173 -6.04 12.94 -8.08
C LYS A 173 -7.40 12.81 -8.80
N PRO A 174 -7.59 11.81 -9.67
CA PRO A 174 -8.90 11.60 -10.29
C PRO A 174 -9.99 11.36 -9.24
N GLY A 175 -11.15 11.95 -9.46
CA GLY A 175 -12.39 11.55 -8.82
C GLY A 175 -12.72 10.10 -9.17
N LYS A 176 -13.23 9.34 -8.21
CA LYS A 176 -13.65 7.95 -8.44
C LYS A 176 -15.16 7.88 -8.43
N GLU A 177 -15.74 7.66 -9.61
CA GLU A 177 -17.18 7.59 -9.82
C GLU A 177 -17.61 6.17 -10.14
N LEU A 178 -18.83 5.85 -9.72
CA LEU A 178 -19.52 4.62 -10.01
C LEU A 178 -20.78 4.97 -10.76
N GLU A 179 -20.92 4.45 -11.97
CA GLU A 179 -22.17 4.41 -12.70
C GLU A 179 -22.86 3.08 -12.39
N MET A 180 -24.07 3.16 -11.86
CA MET A 180 -24.85 2.02 -11.40
C MET A 180 -26.16 2.03 -12.16
N ARG A 181 -26.34 1.06 -13.06
CA ARG A 181 -27.59 0.90 -13.82
C ARG A 181 -28.36 -0.31 -13.29
N PRO A 182 -29.61 -0.13 -12.81
CA PRO A 182 -30.40 -1.22 -12.29
C PRO A 182 -30.75 -2.21 -13.40
N ARG A 183 -30.84 -3.48 -13.04
CA ARG A 183 -31.34 -4.57 -13.89
C ARG A 183 -32.54 -5.21 -13.18
N LEU A 184 -32.36 -6.44 -12.69
CA LEU A 184 -33.38 -7.16 -11.93
C LEU A 184 -33.24 -6.86 -10.44
N ALA A 185 -34.36 -6.57 -9.78
CA ALA A 185 -34.40 -6.38 -8.33
C ALA A 185 -33.91 -7.63 -7.57
N PRO A 186 -33.14 -7.47 -6.48
CA PRO A 186 -32.75 -8.59 -5.62
C PRO A 186 -33.94 -9.09 -4.80
N GLN A 187 -33.97 -10.39 -4.52
CA GLN A 187 -34.94 -10.97 -3.58
C GLN A 187 -34.46 -10.87 -2.11
N ALA A 188 -33.15 -10.69 -1.91
CA ALA A 188 -32.57 -10.60 -0.58
C ALA A 188 -32.91 -9.24 0.08
N PRO A 189 -33.59 -9.22 1.25
CA PRO A 189 -34.01 -7.98 1.89
C PRO A 189 -32.85 -7.05 2.24
N GLY A 190 -31.67 -7.60 2.55
CA GLY A 190 -30.46 -6.82 2.84
C GLY A 190 -29.89 -6.04 1.65
N LEU A 191 -30.31 -6.35 0.42
CA LEU A 191 -29.84 -5.68 -0.81
C LEU A 191 -30.85 -4.70 -1.40
N LEU A 192 -32.13 -4.84 -1.04
CA LEU A 192 -33.22 -3.98 -1.54
C LEU A 192 -32.98 -2.48 -1.29
N PRO A 193 -32.59 -2.02 -0.08
CA PRO A 193 -32.40 -0.59 0.15
C PRO A 193 -31.35 0.04 -0.76
N ALA A 194 -30.26 -0.68 -1.04
CA ALA A 194 -29.23 -0.20 -1.96
C ALA A 194 -29.70 -0.21 -3.42
N TRP A 195 -30.50 -1.20 -3.80
CA TRP A 195 -31.07 -1.28 -5.15
C TRP A 195 -32.10 -0.17 -5.40
N GLU A 196 -33.00 0.07 -4.43
CA GLU A 196 -33.98 1.16 -4.47
C GLU A 196 -33.28 2.52 -4.53
N TRP A 197 -32.21 2.72 -3.75
CA TRP A 197 -31.40 3.93 -3.80
C TRP A 197 -30.78 4.17 -5.19
N ILE A 198 -30.31 3.12 -5.86
CA ILE A 198 -29.83 3.20 -7.25
C ILE A 198 -30.98 3.52 -8.21
N ASN A 199 -32.17 2.98 -7.94
CA ASN A 199 -33.33 3.05 -8.82
C ASN A 199 -34.20 4.31 -8.64
N ALA A 200 -33.86 5.19 -7.69
CA ALA A 200 -34.70 6.30 -7.25
C ALA A 200 -35.01 7.39 -8.32
N GLY A 201 -34.36 7.36 -9.48
CA GLY A 201 -34.58 8.32 -10.59
C GLY A 201 -35.05 7.63 -11.88
N ASP A 202 -36.33 7.25 -11.91
CA ASP A 202 -37.04 6.71 -13.09
C ASP A 202 -36.47 5.41 -13.69
N GLY A 203 -35.73 4.63 -12.91
CA GLY A 203 -35.15 3.37 -13.37
C GLY A 203 -33.94 3.50 -14.30
N ALA A 204 -33.43 4.71 -14.55
CA ALA A 204 -32.23 4.94 -15.36
C ALA A 204 -30.92 4.61 -14.60
N GLY A 205 -31.01 4.46 -13.27
CA GLY A 205 -29.87 4.29 -12.37
C GLY A 205 -29.29 5.60 -11.88
N CYS A 206 -28.10 5.54 -11.30
CA CYS A 206 -27.43 6.72 -10.75
C CYS A 206 -25.92 6.69 -10.98
N THR A 207 -25.33 7.89 -11.05
CA THR A 207 -23.87 8.06 -10.97
C THR A 207 -23.53 8.73 -9.66
N ALA A 208 -22.60 8.14 -8.90
CA ALA A 208 -22.19 8.66 -7.62
C ALA A 208 -20.70 8.45 -7.37
N SER A 209 -20.09 9.36 -6.61
CA SER A 209 -18.72 9.16 -6.14
C SER A 209 -18.64 7.96 -5.19
N ARG A 210 -17.48 7.28 -5.14
CA ARG A 210 -17.25 6.20 -4.16
C ARG A 210 -17.43 6.67 -2.71
N LYS A 211 -17.19 7.95 -2.43
CA LYS A 211 -17.39 8.56 -1.10
C LYS A 211 -18.89 8.65 -0.78
N ALA A 212 -19.71 9.11 -1.73
CA ALA A 212 -21.16 9.20 -1.55
C ALA A 212 -21.78 7.82 -1.29
N VAL A 213 -21.43 6.80 -2.08
CA VAL A 213 -21.90 5.42 -1.87
C VAL A 213 -21.52 4.87 -0.50
N ARG A 214 -20.32 5.21 0.01
CA ARG A 214 -19.89 4.81 1.35
C ARG A 214 -20.69 5.54 2.44
N LEU A 215 -20.93 6.84 2.28
CA LEU A 215 -21.68 7.64 3.26
C LEU A 215 -23.16 7.22 3.32
N ALA A 216 -23.72 6.78 2.21
CA ALA A 216 -25.06 6.18 2.17
C ALA A 216 -25.13 4.77 2.77
N GLY A 217 -24.02 4.19 3.25
CA GLY A 217 -23.99 2.84 3.82
C GLY A 217 -24.07 1.70 2.79
N HIS A 218 -24.12 2.00 1.49
CA HIS A 218 -24.39 0.99 0.45
C HIS A 218 -23.13 0.34 -0.15
N LYS A 219 -21.91 0.67 0.30
CA LYS A 219 -20.65 0.18 -0.30
C LYS A 219 -20.59 -1.35 -0.50
N ASN A 220 -20.99 -2.12 0.50
CA ASN A 220 -20.93 -3.58 0.42
C ASN A 220 -22.10 -4.12 -0.41
N ALA A 221 -23.31 -3.61 -0.19
CA ALA A 221 -24.49 -3.99 -0.95
C ALA A 221 -24.34 -3.73 -2.47
N VAL A 222 -23.78 -2.59 -2.88
CA VAL A 222 -23.50 -2.28 -4.30
C VAL A 222 -22.56 -3.30 -4.94
N ARG A 223 -21.55 -3.78 -4.19
CA ARG A 223 -20.63 -4.82 -4.68
C ARG A 223 -21.34 -6.15 -4.85
N GLU A 224 -22.18 -6.52 -3.89
CA GLU A 224 -22.98 -7.75 -3.94
C GLU A 224 -24.02 -7.70 -5.07
N LEU A 225 -24.72 -6.59 -5.22
CA LEU A 225 -25.66 -6.36 -6.32
C LEU A 225 -24.98 -6.52 -7.69
N ALA A 226 -23.79 -5.95 -7.87
CA ALA A 226 -23.02 -6.10 -9.10
C ALA A 226 -22.55 -7.55 -9.31
N ARG A 227 -22.07 -8.21 -8.23
CA ARG A 227 -21.62 -9.61 -8.25
C ARG A 227 -22.73 -10.57 -8.69
N HIS A 228 -23.96 -10.31 -8.27
CA HIS A 228 -25.14 -11.12 -8.61
C HIS A 228 -25.88 -10.64 -9.87
N GLY A 229 -25.38 -9.62 -10.56
CA GLY A 229 -25.96 -9.14 -11.82
C GLY A 229 -27.25 -8.32 -11.67
N HIS A 230 -27.60 -7.89 -10.45
CA HIS A 230 -28.75 -7.01 -10.19
C HIS A 230 -28.55 -5.59 -10.71
N ILE A 231 -27.28 -5.19 -10.90
CA ILE A 231 -26.91 -3.90 -11.49
C ILE A 231 -25.76 -4.11 -12.49
N ALA A 232 -25.69 -3.26 -13.52
CA ALA A 232 -24.44 -3.02 -14.22
C ALA A 232 -23.64 -1.95 -13.45
N LEU A 233 -22.38 -2.23 -13.16
CA LEU A 233 -21.49 -1.33 -12.42
C LEU A 233 -20.28 -0.98 -13.25
N THR A 234 -20.17 0.28 -13.64
CA THR A 234 -19.00 0.81 -14.36
C THR A 234 -18.24 1.79 -13.47
N LYS A 235 -16.91 1.65 -13.42
CA LYS A 235 -16.04 2.53 -12.66
C LYS A 235 -15.40 3.54 -13.59
N TYR A 236 -15.47 4.80 -13.23
CA TYR A 236 -14.81 5.88 -13.96
C TYR A 236 -13.83 6.62 -13.08
N LEU A 237 -12.76 7.08 -13.72
CA LEU A 237 -11.87 8.12 -13.25
C LEU A 237 -12.33 9.43 -13.88
N ALA A 238 -12.78 10.36 -13.03
CA ALA A 238 -13.19 11.70 -13.44
C ALA A 238 -12.03 12.67 -13.20
N PHE A 239 -11.47 13.22 -14.26
CA PHE A 239 -10.37 14.17 -14.21
C PHE A 239 -10.90 15.60 -14.33
N GLY A 240 -10.41 16.50 -13.48
CA GLY A 240 -10.78 17.91 -13.54
C GLY A 240 -10.28 18.59 -14.82
N ALA A 241 -10.85 19.75 -15.15
CA ALA A 241 -10.35 20.58 -16.25
C ALA A 241 -9.21 21.52 -15.82
N GLU A 242 -9.09 21.76 -14.51
CA GLU A 242 -8.03 22.56 -13.89
C GLU A 242 -6.69 21.83 -13.93
N GLU A 243 -5.64 22.58 -14.23
CA GLU A 243 -4.31 21.98 -14.27
C GLU A 243 -3.83 21.53 -12.89
N PRO A 244 -3.17 20.36 -12.81
CA PRO A 244 -2.44 19.96 -11.63
C PRO A 244 -1.37 20.99 -11.24
N GLN A 245 -1.06 21.07 -9.95
CA GLN A 245 0.06 21.86 -9.45
C GLN A 245 1.39 21.18 -9.85
N TRP A 246 1.89 21.47 -11.04
CA TRP A 246 3.07 20.83 -11.63
C TRP A 246 4.31 20.95 -10.75
N GLU A 247 4.57 22.13 -10.18
CA GLU A 247 5.69 22.38 -9.28
C GLU A 247 5.65 21.49 -8.03
N LYS A 248 4.45 21.27 -7.48
CA LYS A 248 4.26 20.37 -6.33
C LYS A 248 4.54 18.92 -6.70
N LEU A 249 4.20 18.50 -7.92
CA LEU A 249 4.50 17.16 -8.42
C LEU A 249 6.01 16.99 -8.67
N ALA A 250 6.67 18.01 -9.25
CA ALA A 250 8.12 18.04 -9.42
C ALA A 250 8.85 17.97 -8.07
N SER A 251 8.46 18.80 -7.11
CA SER A 251 9.02 18.82 -5.76
C SER A 251 8.82 17.47 -5.05
N LYS A 252 7.64 16.85 -5.18
CA LYS A 252 7.38 15.51 -4.65
C LYS A 252 8.31 14.45 -5.25
N ARG A 253 8.58 14.51 -6.57
CA ARG A 253 9.52 13.59 -7.22
C ARG A 253 10.95 13.83 -6.73
N ALA A 254 11.40 15.08 -6.67
CA ALA A 254 12.73 15.44 -6.17
C ALA A 254 12.93 14.95 -4.72
N ALA A 255 11.93 15.15 -3.86
CA ALA A 255 11.96 14.66 -2.48
C ALA A 255 12.04 13.13 -2.42
N ALA A 256 11.26 12.41 -3.23
CA ALA A 256 11.31 10.94 -3.27
C ALA A 256 12.68 10.40 -3.72
N LEU A 257 13.30 11.04 -4.72
CA LEU A 257 14.64 10.67 -5.19
C LEU A 257 15.72 10.96 -4.13
N ALA A 258 15.62 12.12 -3.46
CA ALA A 258 16.53 12.46 -2.38
C ALA A 258 16.41 11.49 -1.19
N ASP A 259 15.18 11.14 -0.81
CA ASP A 259 14.90 10.15 0.23
C ASP A 259 15.50 8.79 -0.11
N LEU A 260 15.34 8.32 -1.36
CA LEU A 260 15.93 7.05 -1.78
C LEU A 260 17.46 7.10 -1.77
N ALA A 261 18.06 8.19 -2.25
CA ALA A 261 19.51 8.36 -2.22
C ALA A 261 20.04 8.34 -0.77
N ALA A 262 19.33 8.99 0.15
CA ALA A 262 19.71 9.01 1.57
C ALA A 262 19.56 7.64 2.24
N VAL A 263 18.48 6.91 1.96
CA VAL A 263 18.32 5.53 2.46
C VAL A 263 19.38 4.61 1.86
N ARG A 264 19.69 4.76 0.57
CA ARG A 264 20.74 3.97 -0.09
C ARG A 264 22.09 4.19 0.57
N ALA A 265 22.51 5.45 0.73
CA ALA A 265 23.76 5.79 1.40
C ALA A 265 23.80 5.24 2.83
N LEU A 266 22.70 5.33 3.58
CA LEU A 266 22.58 4.72 4.90
C LEU A 266 22.82 3.21 4.82
N VAL A 267 21.98 2.47 4.08
CA VAL A 267 22.00 1.00 4.04
C VAL A 267 23.36 0.45 3.58
N GLU A 268 23.99 1.11 2.60
CA GLU A 268 25.32 0.72 2.09
C GLU A 268 26.45 0.99 3.12
N SER A 269 26.24 1.91 4.07
CA SER A 269 27.20 2.20 5.14
C SER A 269 27.05 1.33 6.40
N LEU A 270 25.92 0.63 6.54
CA LEU A 270 25.61 -0.14 7.74
C LEU A 270 26.41 -1.46 7.82
N PRO A 271 26.89 -1.84 9.03
CA PRO A 271 27.49 -3.14 9.25
C PRO A 271 26.48 -4.27 9.01
N ASP A 272 26.98 -5.45 8.63
CA ASP A 272 26.14 -6.64 8.48
C ASP A 272 25.72 -7.15 9.86
N HIS A 273 24.41 -7.36 10.06
CA HIS A 273 23.87 -7.89 11.30
C HIS A 273 24.43 -9.28 11.66
N LEU A 274 24.75 -10.09 10.66
CA LEU A 274 25.24 -11.45 10.89
C LEU A 274 26.73 -11.51 11.24
N GLU A 275 27.48 -10.44 11.00
CA GLU A 275 28.90 -10.34 11.30
C GLU A 275 29.18 -9.49 12.56
N ALA A 276 28.19 -8.72 13.00
CA ALA A 276 28.25 -7.89 14.21
C ALA A 276 28.14 -8.71 15.51
#